data_AF-A0A924THV8-F1
#
_entry.id   AF-A0A924THV8-F1
#
_cell.length_a   1.000
_cell.length_b   1.000
_cell.length_c   1.000
_cell.angle_alpha   90.00
_cell.angle_beta   90.00
_cell.angle_gamma   90.00
#
_symmetry.space_group_name_H-M   'P 1'
#
loop_
_entity.id
_entity.type
_entity.pdbx_description
1 polymer ?
#
loop_
_entity_poly.entity_id
_entity_poly.type
_entity_poly.pdbx_seq_one_letter_code
_entity_poly.pdbx_strand_id
1 'polypeptide(L)'
;MAFIAFKKAVEPEAPDDLHINTAAVLYVEASLPTLVGQTTIHMLGQGVMVNAVTESIGWVVSEIGGLVGATRHYLAPPPAEGASTVYICPANVSYARPNLPAQPDFWVVRFIDGSELRVVAPLPMGL
;
A
#
# COMPACT_ATOMS: atom_id res chain seq x y z
N MET A 1 9.66 -16.32 -6.44
CA MET A 1 8.42 -16.22 -5.64
C MET A 1 8.83 -16.40 -4.19
N ALA A 2 8.73 -15.35 -3.37
CA ALA A 2 9.13 -15.38 -1.97
C ALA A 2 7.88 -15.31 -1.09
N PHE A 3 7.77 -16.24 -0.14
CA PHE A 3 6.78 -16.18 0.92
C PHE A 3 7.45 -15.61 2.15
N ILE A 4 6.83 -14.61 2.76
CA ILE A 4 7.30 -13.98 4.00
C ILE A 4 6.17 -14.01 5.02
N ALA A 5 6.55 -14.04 6.30
CA ALA A 5 5.62 -14.07 7.42
C ALA A 5 5.77 -12.78 8.23
N PHE A 6 4.64 -12.20 8.60
CA PHE A 6 4.53 -11.06 9.51
C PHE A 6 3.57 -11.40 10.64
N LYS A 7 3.74 -10.78 11.80
CA LYS A 7 2.81 -10.92 12.91
C LYS A 7 1.52 -10.19 12.59
N LYS A 8 0.45 -10.96 12.45
CA LYS A 8 -0.87 -10.42 12.14
C LYS A 8 -1.37 -9.59 13.32
N ALA A 9 -1.88 -8.40 13.04
CA ALA A 9 -2.48 -7.57 14.07
C ALA A 9 -3.94 -7.96 14.29
N VAL A 10 -4.23 -8.46 15.49
CA VAL A 10 -5.57 -8.88 15.93
C VAL A 10 -5.84 -8.40 17.35
N GLU A 11 -7.12 -8.21 17.69
CA GLU A 11 -7.57 -7.87 19.04
C GLU A 11 -8.64 -8.88 19.50
N PRO A 12 -8.42 -9.62 20.63
CA PRO A 12 -7.23 -9.58 21.49
C PRO A 12 -5.96 -10.09 20.78
N GLU A 13 -4.79 -9.64 21.25
CA GLU A 13 -3.50 -10.05 20.68
C GLU A 13 -3.35 -11.58 20.75
N ALA A 14 -3.03 -12.19 19.61
CA ALA A 14 -2.79 -13.62 19.48
C ALA A 14 -1.56 -13.86 18.60
N PRO A 15 -0.77 -14.93 18.86
CA PRO A 15 0.36 -15.29 18.04
C PRO A 15 -0.13 -15.98 16.76
N ASP A 16 -0.62 -15.18 15.81
CA ASP A 16 -1.01 -15.62 14.46
C ASP A 16 -0.11 -14.92 13.43
N ASP A 17 0.41 -15.69 12.48
CA ASP A 17 1.32 -15.19 11.45
C ASP A 17 0.58 -15.02 10.12
N LEU A 18 0.60 -13.80 9.60
CA LEU A 18 0.19 -13.49 8.25
C LEU A 18 1.29 -13.90 7.27
N HIS A 19 1.05 -14.99 6.54
CA HIS A 19 1.91 -15.44 5.46
C HIS A 19 1.46 -14.82 4.15
N ILE A 20 2.35 -14.08 3.49
CA ILE A 20 2.05 -13.43 2.21
C ILE A 20 2.99 -13.90 1.10
N ASN A 21 2.45 -13.91 -0.12
CA ASN A 21 3.25 -13.98 -1.34
C ASN A 21 3.61 -12.56 -1.77
N THR A 22 4.89 -12.22 -1.79
CA THR A 22 5.33 -10.86 -2.13
C THR A 22 4.94 -10.44 -3.56
N ALA A 23 4.81 -11.40 -4.48
CA ALA A 23 4.35 -11.12 -5.84
C ALA A 23 2.87 -10.70 -5.93
N ALA A 24 2.08 -10.95 -4.88
CA ALA A 24 0.68 -10.54 -4.82
C ALA A 24 0.48 -9.15 -4.18
N VAL A 25 1.54 -8.48 -3.73
CA VAL A 25 1.43 -7.16 -3.08
C VAL A 25 1.10 -6.10 -4.13
N LEU A 26 0.06 -5.29 -3.89
CA LEU A 26 -0.28 -4.13 -4.70
C LEU A 26 0.42 -2.88 -4.17
N TYR A 27 0.21 -2.59 -2.89
CA TYR A 27 0.89 -1.50 -2.18
C TYR A 27 0.84 -1.72 -0.66
N VAL A 28 1.72 -1.02 0.05
CA VAL A 28 1.84 -1.03 1.51
C VAL A 28 1.67 0.39 2.03
N GLU A 29 1.00 0.57 3.16
CA GLU A 29 0.85 1.87 3.80
C GLU A 29 0.81 1.74 5.32
N ALA A 30 0.99 2.87 6.01
CA ALA A 30 0.77 2.91 7.45
C ALA A 30 -0.70 2.65 7.73
N SER A 31 -0.97 1.84 8.74
CA SER A 31 -2.35 1.58 9.14
C SER A 31 -3.04 2.83 9.64
N LEU A 32 -4.36 2.88 9.45
CA LEU A 32 -5.19 3.91 10.04
C LEU A 32 -5.14 3.82 11.58
N PRO A 33 -5.25 4.94 12.31
CA PRO A 33 -5.23 4.95 13.78
C PRO A 33 -6.34 4.09 14.44
N THR A 34 -7.38 3.72 13.70
CA THR A 34 -8.47 2.86 14.16
C THR A 34 -8.16 1.37 14.04
N LEU A 35 -7.01 1.00 13.48
CA LEU A 35 -6.58 -0.39 13.33
C LEU A 35 -5.50 -0.71 14.37
N VAL A 36 -5.48 -1.98 14.79
CA VAL A 36 -4.55 -2.48 15.82
C VAL A 36 -3.11 -2.60 15.28
N GLY A 37 -2.95 -2.86 13.98
CA GLY A 37 -1.64 -3.03 13.35
C GLY A 37 -0.99 -1.70 12.98
N GLN A 38 0.33 -1.70 12.82
CA GLN A 38 1.10 -0.53 12.40
C GLN A 38 1.14 -0.35 10.88
N THR A 39 1.11 -1.46 10.15
CA THR A 39 1.25 -1.46 8.68
C THR A 39 0.11 -2.25 8.04
N THR A 40 -0.45 -1.74 6.94
CA THR A 40 -1.46 -2.43 6.15
C THR A 40 -0.88 -2.83 4.80
N ILE A 41 -1.07 -4.09 4.41
CA ILE A 41 -0.62 -4.67 3.16
C ILE A 41 -1.83 -4.97 2.27
N HIS A 42 -1.88 -4.33 1.10
CA HIS A 42 -2.95 -4.54 0.12
C HIS A 42 -2.49 -5.58 -0.90
N MET A 43 -3.27 -6.65 -1.07
CA MET A 43 -2.92 -7.76 -1.93
C MET A 43 -3.93 -8.00 -3.05
N LEU A 44 -3.43 -8.51 -4.16
CA LEU A 44 -4.15 -8.80 -5.38
C LEU A 44 -5.36 -9.72 -5.14
N GLY A 45 -6.51 -9.31 -5.66
CA GLY A 45 -7.72 -10.14 -5.65
C GLY A 45 -8.39 -10.29 -4.28
N GLN A 46 -7.92 -9.57 -3.26
CA GLN A 46 -8.52 -9.60 -1.92
C GLN A 46 -9.54 -8.47 -1.69
N GLY A 47 -9.76 -7.60 -2.67
CA GLY A 47 -10.77 -6.55 -2.61
C GLY A 47 -10.56 -5.59 -1.44
N VAL A 48 -11.50 -5.58 -0.49
CA VAL A 48 -11.48 -4.69 0.69
C VAL A 48 -10.90 -5.37 1.94
N MET A 49 -10.33 -6.56 1.81
CA MET A 49 -9.70 -7.25 2.95
C MET A 49 -8.49 -6.45 3.44
N VAL A 50 -8.45 -6.18 4.74
CA VAL A 50 -7.37 -5.44 5.40
C VAL A 50 -6.39 -6.43 6.00
N ASN A 51 -5.17 -6.45 5.50
CA ASN A 51 -4.08 -7.23 6.10
C ASN A 51 -3.21 -6.31 6.95
N ALA A 52 -3.58 -6.14 8.22
CA ALA A 52 -2.81 -5.34 9.17
C ALA A 52 -1.79 -6.22 9.90
N VAL A 53 -0.57 -5.70 10.05
CA VAL A 53 0.56 -6.36 10.73
C VAL A 53 1.14 -5.45 11.81
N THR A 54 1.79 -6.05 12.81
CA THR A 54 2.36 -5.31 13.95
C THR A 54 3.71 -4.66 13.62
N GLU A 55 4.40 -5.15 12.59
CA GLU A 55 5.69 -4.66 12.12
C GLU A 55 5.58 -3.24 11.55
N SER A 56 6.67 -2.49 11.73
CA SER A 56 6.76 -1.13 11.20
C SER A 56 6.82 -1.11 9.67
N ILE A 57 6.34 -0.03 9.07
CA ILE A 57 6.28 0.11 7.62
C ILE A 57 7.66 -0.01 6.96
N GLY A 58 8.70 0.54 7.58
CA GLY A 58 10.07 0.45 7.07
C GLY A 58 10.58 -0.99 7.02
N TRP A 59 10.25 -1.80 8.03
CA TRP A 59 10.61 -3.21 8.05
C TRP A 59 9.86 -4.00 6.96
N VAL A 60 8.54 -3.82 6.88
CA VAL A 60 7.68 -4.49 5.89
C VAL A 60 8.12 -4.16 4.46
N VAL A 61 8.38 -2.88 4.17
CA VAL A 61 8.83 -2.42 2.85
C VAL A 61 10.20 -2.99 2.50
N SER A 62 11.11 -3.06 3.48
CA SER A 62 12.45 -3.64 3.29
C SER A 62 12.38 -5.14 2.97
N GLU A 63 11.53 -5.89 3.70
CA GLU A 63 11.38 -7.34 3.50
C GLU A 63 10.67 -7.69 2.19
N ILE A 64 9.68 -6.90 1.76
CA ILE A 64 9.02 -7.13 0.47
C ILE A 64 9.96 -6.77 -0.69
N GLY A 65 10.63 -5.63 -0.59
CA GLY A 65 11.55 -5.13 -1.61
C GLY A 65 10.86 -4.64 -2.89
N GLY A 66 11.58 -3.84 -3.68
CA GLY A 66 11.13 -3.41 -5.02
C GLY A 66 9.88 -2.51 -5.04
N LEU A 67 9.50 -1.93 -3.89
CA LEU A 67 8.37 -1.00 -3.79
C LEU A 67 8.81 0.44 -4.08
N VAL A 68 7.93 1.21 -4.70
CA VAL A 68 8.14 2.62 -5.04
C VAL A 68 7.29 3.50 -4.12
N GLY A 69 7.95 4.38 -3.37
CA GLY A 69 7.28 5.33 -2.48
C GLY A 69 6.55 6.43 -3.26
N ALA A 70 5.32 6.73 -2.85
CA ALA A 70 4.52 7.83 -3.37
C ALA A 70 3.70 8.48 -2.24
N THR A 71 3.25 9.71 -2.45
CA THR A 71 2.32 10.36 -1.53
C THR A 71 0.89 10.06 -1.97
N ARG A 72 0.09 9.45 -1.10
CA ARG A 72 -1.32 9.18 -1.32
C ARG A 72 -2.12 10.47 -1.45
N HIS A 73 -2.97 10.52 -2.46
CA HIS A 73 -3.92 11.61 -2.63
C HIS A 73 -5.27 11.24 -2.01
N TYR A 74 -5.70 12.00 -1.02
CA TYR A 74 -7.02 11.86 -0.39
C TYR A 74 -8.01 12.85 -1.00
N LEU A 75 -9.29 12.45 -1.09
CA LEU A 75 -10.36 13.39 -1.44
C LEU A 75 -10.75 14.31 -0.27
N ALA A 76 -10.38 13.93 0.95
CA ALA A 76 -10.54 14.67 2.18
C ALA A 76 -9.16 15.13 2.70
N PRO A 77 -9.06 15.98 3.73
CA PRO A 77 -7.78 16.36 4.32
C PRO A 77 -6.95 15.11 4.67
N PRO A 78 -5.64 15.11 4.41
CA PRO A 78 -4.80 13.97 4.75
C PRO A 78 -4.87 13.68 6.27
N PRO A 79 -4.71 12.42 6.69
CA PRO A 79 -4.56 12.10 8.11
C PRO A 79 -3.26 12.75 8.65
N ALA A 80 -3.12 12.78 9.98
CA ALA A 80 -1.92 13.33 10.64
C ALA A 80 -0.60 12.66 10.16
N GLU A 81 0.53 13.34 10.37
CA GLU A 81 1.86 13.05 9.82
C GLU A 81 2.21 11.56 9.63
N GLY A 82 2.77 11.22 8.47
CA GLY A 82 3.25 9.87 8.14
C GLY A 82 2.21 8.92 7.53
N ALA A 83 0.92 9.20 7.70
CA ALA A 83 -0.15 8.38 7.13
C ALA A 83 -0.29 8.49 5.60
N SER A 84 0.37 9.47 4.97
CA SER A 84 0.19 9.81 3.56
C SER A 84 1.17 9.10 2.63
N THR A 85 2.14 8.33 3.11
CA THR A 85 3.09 7.63 2.23
C THR A 85 2.60 6.21 1.94
N VAL A 86 2.53 5.88 0.65
CA VAL A 86 2.21 4.54 0.13
C VAL A 86 3.43 4.00 -0.61
N TYR A 87 3.67 2.70 -0.51
CA TYR A 87 4.75 1.99 -1.18
C TYR A 87 4.16 1.01 -2.17
N ILE A 88 4.23 1.35 -3.45
CA ILE A 88 3.51 0.69 -4.53
C ILE A 88 4.39 -0.37 -5.17
N CYS A 89 3.85 -1.55 -5.45
CA CYS A 89 4.54 -2.58 -6.23
C CYS A 89 4.35 -2.33 -7.73
N PRO A 90 5.39 -1.91 -8.48
CA PRO A 90 5.24 -1.57 -9.90
C PRO A 90 4.85 -2.78 -10.76
N ALA A 91 5.27 -3.99 -10.36
CA ALA A 91 5.00 -5.22 -11.10
C ALA A 91 3.51 -5.54 -11.24
N ASN A 92 2.67 -5.01 -10.35
CA ASN A 92 1.22 -5.21 -10.36
C ASN A 92 0.44 -3.98 -10.86
N VAL A 93 1.12 -2.94 -11.31
CA VAL A 93 0.49 -1.77 -11.95
C VAL A 93 0.15 -2.11 -13.40
N SER A 94 -1.10 -1.88 -13.78
CA SER A 94 -1.55 -2.01 -15.17
C SER A 94 -1.25 -0.74 -15.96
N TYR A 95 -1.65 0.42 -15.43
CA TYR A 95 -1.33 1.72 -15.99
C TYR A 95 -1.50 2.83 -14.95
N ALA A 96 -0.84 3.96 -15.20
CA ALA A 96 -1.06 5.21 -14.47
C ALA A 96 -1.57 6.28 -15.43
N ARG A 97 -2.51 7.11 -14.98
CA ARG A 97 -3.01 8.25 -15.77
C ARG A 97 -3.18 9.51 -14.91
N PRO A 98 -2.94 10.70 -15.46
CA PRO A 98 -3.17 11.94 -14.73
C PRO A 98 -4.68 12.21 -14.57
N ASN A 99 -5.07 12.91 -13.50
CA ASN A 99 -6.44 13.38 -13.33
C ASN A 99 -6.81 14.49 -14.34
N LEU A 100 -5.84 15.31 -14.73
CA LEU A 100 -5.98 16.40 -15.70
C LEU A 100 -4.89 16.30 -16.78
N PRO A 101 -5.19 16.55 -18.06
CA PRO A 101 -4.24 16.30 -19.15
C PRO A 101 -2.96 17.17 -19.13
N ALA A 102 -3.02 18.39 -18.58
CA ALA A 102 -1.95 19.37 -18.69
C ALA A 102 -1.28 19.72 -17.34
N GLN A 103 -2.06 19.74 -16.25
CA GLN A 103 -1.57 20.07 -14.90
C GLN A 103 -2.24 19.11 -13.91
N PRO A 104 -1.70 17.89 -13.74
CA PRO A 104 -2.28 16.95 -12.81
C PRO A 104 -2.04 17.36 -11.37
N ASP A 105 -3.09 17.37 -10.57
CA ASP A 105 -3.00 17.44 -9.10
C ASP A 105 -2.67 16.05 -8.53
N PHE A 106 -3.17 15.00 -9.19
CA PHE A 106 -2.94 13.61 -8.81
C PHE A 106 -2.95 12.68 -10.02
N TRP A 107 -2.40 11.49 -9.80
CA TRP A 107 -2.41 10.38 -10.73
C TRP A 107 -3.27 9.26 -10.18
N VAL A 108 -4.01 8.60 -11.08
CA VAL A 108 -4.73 7.36 -10.81
C VAL A 108 -3.86 6.21 -11.26
N VAL A 109 -3.40 5.40 -10.31
CA VAL A 109 -2.68 4.14 -10.53
C VAL A 109 -3.71 3.03 -10.52
N ARG A 110 -3.85 2.33 -11.64
CA ARG A 110 -4.75 1.17 -11.80
C ARG A 110 -3.92 -0.11 -11.70
N PHE A 111 -4.29 -1.01 -10.82
CA PHE A 111 -3.65 -2.33 -10.69
C PHE A 111 -4.26 -3.36 -11.63
N ILE A 112 -3.55 -4.47 -11.85
CA ILE A 112 -3.97 -5.56 -12.74
C ILE A 112 -5.27 -6.25 -12.31
N ASP A 113 -5.65 -6.16 -11.03
CA ASP A 113 -6.93 -6.67 -10.52
C ASP A 113 -8.09 -5.66 -10.63
N GLY A 114 -7.82 -4.49 -11.20
CA GLY A 114 -8.80 -3.43 -11.36
C GLY A 114 -9.04 -2.57 -10.12
N SER A 115 -8.28 -2.75 -9.04
CA SER A 115 -8.26 -1.77 -7.96
C SER A 115 -7.55 -0.48 -8.37
N GLU A 116 -7.83 0.61 -7.66
CA GLU A 116 -7.26 1.93 -7.94
C GLU A 116 -6.66 2.56 -6.69
N LEU A 117 -5.52 3.21 -6.87
CA LEU A 117 -4.88 4.08 -5.88
C LEU A 117 -4.63 5.45 -6.50
N ARG A 118 -4.81 6.49 -5.70
CA ARG A 118 -4.53 7.87 -6.13
C ARG A 118 -3.28 8.37 -5.43
N VAL A 119 -2.36 8.95 -6.19
CA VAL A 119 -1.12 9.52 -5.68
C VAL A 119 -0.98 10.97 -6.13
N VAL A 120 -0.45 11.82 -5.26
CA VAL A 120 -0.21 13.24 -5.54
C VAL A 120 0.83 13.36 -6.66
N ALA A 121 0.67 14.35 -7.53
CA ALA A 121 1.69 14.64 -8.54
C ALA A 121 2.99 15.17 -7.90
N PRO A 122 4.17 14.92 -8.50
CA PRO A 122 4.40 14.18 -9.74
C PRO A 122 4.27 12.66 -9.56
N LEU A 123 4.01 11.94 -10.66
CA LEU A 123 4.10 10.47 -10.66
C LEU A 123 5.55 10.07 -10.30
N PRO A 124 5.77 9.18 -9.31
CA PRO A 124 7.11 8.74 -8.94
C PRO A 124 7.83 8.06 -10.11
N MET A 125 9.14 8.22 -10.16
CA MET A 125 9.97 7.47 -11.10
C MET A 125 9.91 5.97 -10.76
N GLY A 126 9.63 5.12 -11.75
CA GLY A 126 9.53 3.67 -11.58
C GLY A 126 8.11 3.12 -11.44
N LEU A 127 7.08 3.96 -11.65
CA LEU A 127 5.67 3.56 -11.82
C LEU A 127 5.18 3.78 -13.25
#